data_AF-L7W5M0-F1
#
_entry.id   AF-L7W5M0-F1
#
_cell.length_a   1.000
_cell.length_b   1.000
_cell.length_c   1.000
_cell.angle_alpha   90.00
_cell.angle_beta   90.00
_cell.angle_gamma   90.00
#
_symmetry.space_group_name_H-M   'P 1'
#
loop_
_entity.id
_entity.type
_entity.pdbx_description
1 polymer ?
#
loop_
_entity_poly.entity_id
_entity_poly.type
_entity_poly.pdbx_seq_one_letter_code
_entity_poly.pdbx_strand_id
1 'polypeptide(L)'
;MKNTFLLLFLIIGCFTSVCAQEYHVELSITLKNYTGGFYKNQEIKLTSKTDGKIFKASTNKDGVASFKLPTDDVYTVYISNYSRKRDVIVPNIRGGSMKNTFSYAPDMVEIQKKFEMSANEKLELKTFITTLPDTLKLKSSQKAPPTVNKKFYARTSIQLKDLKNGPLTDEIITITGEKSNKSIQTITDYKGMALVYLPKGDTYSINFIYNKNYAKYTIDYSKASPVIKLRYSYIGTAQIKKRKEIEKLRLARLEEELKKEEEAFKSECDRLGLTLEECRKREIEELMEYNTDEENQVITKVMDRNNWKNKLVVCDLTGSMSPYSAELFIWYALNMSKEKDIQFTFFNDGDDMEDENKMIGETGGIYYSSAIGTDQLLNLSAKVAAAGSGGDVEENDVEAIIRASSAAQPFKNLILIADSDSPVRDMELLENVKHPIHVILCGFDGTVYTDYLNMAWKTKGSIHTIEEDITRIARMSEGQSIKIGDHNYRIMGGSFILID
;
A
#
# COMPACT_ATOMS: atom_id res chain seq x y z
N MET A 1 -31.91 -67.29 -28.09
CA MET A 1 -31.42 -67.06 -29.46
C MET A 1 -31.85 -65.65 -29.87
N LYS A 2 -30.93 -64.73 -30.20
CA LYS A 2 -31.16 -63.29 -30.53
C LYS A 2 -31.72 -62.46 -29.34
N ASN A 3 -31.04 -61.46 -28.79
CA ASN A 3 -30.66 -60.09 -29.25
C ASN A 3 -31.54 -59.03 -28.58
N THR A 4 -30.96 -57.82 -28.44
CA THR A 4 -31.61 -56.55 -28.03
C THR A 4 -31.77 -56.43 -26.50
N PHE A 5 -31.17 -55.46 -25.79
CA PHE A 5 -30.21 -54.40 -26.19
C PHE A 5 -29.33 -54.01 -24.97
N LEU A 6 -28.28 -53.20 -25.16
CA LEU A 6 -27.49 -52.58 -24.08
C LEU A 6 -27.22 -51.11 -24.45
N LEU A 7 -27.78 -50.15 -23.70
CA LEU A 7 -27.56 -48.72 -23.94
C LEU A 7 -26.36 -48.24 -23.12
N LEU A 8 -25.23 -48.02 -23.79
CA LEU A 8 -23.99 -47.57 -23.16
C LEU A 8 -23.94 -46.02 -23.13
N PHE A 9 -24.25 -45.41 -21.99
CA PHE A 9 -24.04 -43.98 -21.80
C PHE A 9 -22.56 -43.69 -21.51
N LEU A 10 -21.86 -43.19 -22.51
CA LEU A 10 -20.46 -42.79 -22.41
C LEU A 10 -20.35 -41.38 -21.79
N ILE A 11 -20.18 -41.31 -20.46
CA ILE A 11 -19.89 -40.03 -19.80
C ILE A 11 -18.44 -39.64 -20.09
N ILE A 12 -18.23 -38.83 -21.12
CA ILE A 12 -16.95 -38.16 -21.37
C ILE A 12 -16.79 -37.06 -20.31
N GLY A 13 -16.02 -37.36 -19.27
CA GLY A 13 -15.59 -36.39 -18.27
C GLY A 13 -14.62 -35.39 -18.89
N CYS A 14 -15.15 -34.33 -19.52
CA CYS A 14 -14.36 -33.23 -20.05
C CYS A 14 -13.85 -32.36 -18.90
N PHE A 15 -12.74 -32.77 -18.28
CA PHE A 15 -11.97 -31.90 -17.40
C PHE A 15 -11.37 -30.76 -18.23
N THR A 16 -12.07 -29.63 -18.27
CA THR A 16 -11.49 -28.37 -18.73
C THR A 16 -10.46 -27.92 -17.69
N SER A 17 -9.25 -28.43 -17.83
CA SER A 17 -8.08 -27.83 -17.19
C SER A 17 -8.00 -26.38 -17.67
N VAL A 18 -8.35 -25.45 -16.78
CA VAL A 18 -8.03 -24.04 -16.95
C VAL A 18 -6.52 -23.95 -16.77
N CYS A 19 -5.78 -24.15 -17.86
CA CYS A 19 -4.36 -23.83 -17.90
C CYS A 19 -4.22 -22.32 -17.71
N ALA A 20 -3.98 -21.90 -16.47
CA ALA A 20 -3.44 -20.59 -16.18
C ALA A 20 -2.18 -20.42 -17.04
N GLN A 21 -2.24 -19.52 -18.02
CA GLN A 21 -1.13 -19.29 -18.92
C GLN A 21 -0.01 -18.64 -18.12
N GLU A 22 1.00 -19.41 -17.70
CA GLU A 22 2.12 -18.91 -16.90
C GLU A 22 2.82 -17.76 -17.64
N TYR A 23 2.53 -16.53 -17.23
CA TYR A 23 3.22 -15.36 -17.72
C TYR A 23 4.63 -15.32 -17.14
N HIS A 24 5.56 -14.90 -17.99
CA HIS A 24 6.97 -14.87 -17.66
C HIS A 24 7.55 -13.50 -18.00
N VAL A 25 8.51 -13.05 -17.20
CA VAL A 25 9.31 -11.85 -17.41
C VAL A 25 10.78 -12.24 -17.64
N GLU A 26 11.43 -11.53 -18.57
CA GLU A 26 12.87 -11.65 -18.77
C GLU A 26 13.64 -10.72 -17.82
N LEU A 27 14.23 -11.27 -16.77
CA LEU A 27 15.11 -10.54 -15.85
C LEU A 27 16.57 -10.69 -16.29
N SER A 28 17.22 -9.57 -16.60
CA SER A 28 18.68 -9.50 -16.82
C SER A 28 19.39 -8.94 -15.58
N ILE A 29 20.28 -9.72 -14.98
CA ILE A 29 21.14 -9.29 -13.86
C ILE A 29 22.56 -9.07 -14.38
N THR A 30 23.07 -7.84 -14.24
CA THR A 30 24.44 -7.47 -14.61
C THR A 30 25.34 -7.40 -13.37
N LEU A 31 26.46 -8.12 -13.37
CA LEU A 31 27.46 -8.09 -12.30
C LEU A 31 28.71 -7.33 -12.75
N LYS A 32 28.99 -6.19 -12.11
CA LYS A 32 30.12 -5.30 -12.42
C LYS A 32 31.18 -5.37 -11.33
N ASN A 33 32.45 -5.47 -11.71
CA ASN A 33 33.53 -5.26 -10.77
C ASN A 33 33.69 -3.75 -10.55
N TYR A 34 33.68 -3.30 -9.29
CA TYR A 34 33.81 -1.88 -8.96
C TYR A 34 35.19 -1.30 -9.30
N THR A 35 36.23 -2.13 -9.46
CA THR A 35 37.55 -1.70 -9.97
C THR A 35 37.62 -1.61 -11.50
N GLY A 36 36.51 -1.91 -12.21
CA GLY A 36 36.44 -1.95 -13.66
C GLY A 36 36.18 -3.36 -14.20
N GLY A 37 35.42 -3.45 -15.29
CA GLY A 37 35.05 -4.71 -15.93
C GLY A 37 33.82 -5.40 -15.31
N PHE A 38 33.64 -6.66 -15.67
CA PHE A 38 32.44 -7.47 -15.41
C PHE A 38 32.82 -8.83 -14.84
N TYR A 39 31.95 -9.41 -14.01
CA TYR A 39 32.14 -10.78 -13.51
C TYR A 39 31.63 -11.77 -14.56
N LYS A 40 32.52 -12.54 -15.17
CA LYS A 40 32.18 -13.63 -16.10
C LYS A 40 32.06 -14.97 -15.36
N ASN A 41 31.15 -15.84 -15.81
CA ASN A 41 30.89 -17.19 -15.29
C ASN A 41 30.51 -17.24 -13.79
N GLN A 42 30.01 -16.13 -13.23
CA GLN A 42 29.60 -16.06 -11.82
C GLN A 42 28.20 -16.65 -11.66
N GLU A 43 28.03 -17.67 -10.82
CA GLU A 43 26.71 -18.22 -10.52
C GLU A 43 25.86 -17.20 -9.73
N ILE A 44 24.65 -16.98 -10.22
CA ILE A 44 23.56 -16.30 -9.52
C ILE A 44 22.45 -17.31 -9.29
N LYS A 45 21.98 -17.39 -8.04
CA LYS A 45 20.83 -18.18 -7.62
C LYS A 45 19.72 -17.23 -7.18
N LEU A 46 18.53 -17.42 -7.72
CA LEU A 46 17.29 -16.78 -7.31
C LEU A 46 16.39 -17.82 -6.63
N THR A 47 15.81 -17.47 -5.49
CA THR A 47 14.83 -18.31 -4.78
C THR A 47 13.51 -17.56 -4.68
N SER A 48 12.43 -18.10 -5.23
CA SER A 48 11.06 -17.60 -5.03
C SER A 48 10.74 -17.50 -3.53
N LYS A 49 10.01 -16.46 -3.12
CA LYS A 49 9.42 -16.37 -1.78
C LYS A 49 8.00 -16.94 -1.72
N THR A 50 7.36 -17.17 -2.86
CA THR A 50 6.00 -17.73 -2.94
C THR A 50 5.99 -19.25 -2.88
N ASP A 51 6.83 -19.93 -3.67
CA ASP A 51 6.88 -21.42 -3.74
C ASP A 51 8.24 -22.04 -3.36
N GLY A 52 9.26 -21.21 -3.10
CA GLY A 52 10.62 -21.66 -2.78
C GLY A 52 11.44 -22.18 -3.98
N LYS A 53 10.90 -22.14 -5.20
CA LYS A 53 11.53 -22.62 -6.43
C LYS A 53 12.81 -21.85 -6.73
N ILE A 54 13.80 -22.58 -7.21
CA ILE A 54 15.17 -22.08 -7.41
C ILE A 54 15.47 -21.95 -8.89
N PHE A 55 15.89 -20.77 -9.30
CA PHE A 55 16.38 -20.47 -10.64
C PHE A 55 17.87 -20.15 -10.59
N LYS A 56 18.64 -20.63 -11.55
CA LYS A 56 20.09 -20.44 -11.62
C LYS A 56 20.51 -19.99 -13.00
N ALA A 57 21.45 -19.04 -13.06
CA ALA A 57 22.15 -18.67 -14.29
C ALA A 57 23.56 -18.19 -13.95
N SER A 58 24.49 -18.39 -14.89
CA SER A 58 25.84 -17.86 -14.81
C SER A 58 26.01 -16.67 -15.73
N THR A 59 26.77 -15.67 -15.32
CA THR A 59 27.01 -14.47 -16.14
C THR A 59 27.84 -14.75 -17.40
N ASN A 60 27.50 -14.10 -18.49
CA ASN A 60 28.24 -14.13 -19.74
C ASN A 60 29.51 -13.26 -19.71
N LYS A 61 30.18 -13.09 -20.87
CA LYS A 61 31.40 -12.26 -21.01
C LYS A 61 31.19 -10.78 -20.62
N ASP A 62 29.96 -10.28 -20.76
CA ASP A 62 29.55 -8.90 -20.48
C ASP A 62 28.95 -8.76 -19.07
N GLY A 63 29.11 -9.78 -18.22
CA GLY A 63 28.62 -9.81 -16.85
C GLY A 63 27.12 -10.01 -16.70
N VAL A 64 26.40 -10.35 -17.76
CA VAL A 64 24.93 -10.48 -17.75
C VAL A 64 24.53 -11.95 -17.58
N ALA A 65 23.67 -12.22 -16.59
CA ALA A 65 22.92 -13.46 -16.45
C ALA A 65 21.44 -13.18 -16.72
N SER A 66 20.80 -13.97 -17.58
CA SER A 66 19.40 -13.80 -17.95
C SER A 66 18.55 -14.91 -17.35
N PHE A 67 17.36 -14.54 -16.86
CA PHE A 67 16.38 -15.43 -16.26
C PHE A 67 15.03 -15.22 -16.92
N LYS A 68 14.31 -16.30 -17.16
CA LYS A 68 12.88 -16.29 -17.49
C LYS A 68 12.12 -16.72 -16.24
N LEU A 69 11.46 -15.78 -15.58
CA LEU A 69 10.85 -15.99 -14.26
C LEU A 69 9.33 -15.90 -14.34
N PRO A 70 8.58 -16.76 -13.63
CA PRO A 70 7.17 -16.54 -13.35
C PRO A 70 6.91 -15.15 -12.79
N THR A 71 5.83 -14.54 -13.26
CA THR A 71 5.32 -13.26 -12.78
C THR A 71 4.69 -13.33 -11.39
N ASP A 72 4.53 -12.17 -10.76
CA ASP A 72 3.81 -11.97 -9.48
C ASP A 72 4.49 -12.59 -8.25
N ASP A 73 5.82 -12.46 -8.18
CA ASP A 73 6.63 -13.09 -7.13
C ASP A 73 7.87 -12.25 -6.74
N VAL A 74 8.42 -12.52 -5.55
CA VAL A 74 9.63 -11.90 -5.01
C VAL A 74 10.75 -12.92 -4.94
N TYR A 75 11.88 -12.64 -5.56
CA TYR A 75 13.03 -13.54 -5.64
C TYR A 75 14.18 -13.06 -4.76
N THR A 76 14.61 -13.90 -3.82
CA THR A 76 15.81 -13.66 -3.02
C THR A 76 17.06 -13.96 -3.87
N VAL A 77 17.95 -12.98 -4.00
CA VAL A 77 19.17 -13.06 -4.83
C VAL A 77 20.37 -13.50 -4.00
N TYR A 78 21.03 -14.55 -4.48
CA TYR A 78 22.32 -15.04 -3.99
C TYR A 78 23.34 -14.98 -5.13
N ILE A 79 24.51 -14.39 -4.85
CA ILE A 79 25.62 -14.26 -5.80
C ILE A 79 26.87 -14.72 -5.05
N SER A 80 27.69 -15.59 -5.66
CA SER A 80 28.92 -16.06 -4.99
C SER A 80 29.90 -14.88 -4.79
N ASN A 81 30.65 -14.91 -3.68
CA ASN A 81 31.51 -13.82 -3.20
C ASN A 81 30.81 -12.47 -2.93
N TYR A 82 29.47 -12.41 -2.86
CA TYR A 82 28.71 -11.23 -2.47
C TYR A 82 27.99 -11.46 -1.13
N SER A 83 28.41 -10.76 -0.08
CA SER A 83 27.92 -11.00 1.29
C SER A 83 26.58 -10.34 1.65
N ARG A 84 26.00 -9.55 0.74
CA ARG A 84 24.78 -8.76 1.02
C ARG A 84 23.54 -9.47 0.48
N LYS A 85 22.52 -9.65 1.32
CA LYS A 85 21.19 -10.12 0.89
C LYS A 85 20.47 -9.03 0.07
N ARG A 86 19.77 -9.45 -0.98
CA ARG A 86 19.02 -8.61 -1.92
C ARG A 86 17.81 -9.37 -2.44
N ASP A 87 16.72 -8.66 -2.72
CA ASP A 87 15.51 -9.21 -3.32
C ASP A 87 15.23 -8.50 -4.66
N VAL A 88 14.50 -9.17 -5.56
CA VAL A 88 13.97 -8.61 -6.82
C VAL A 88 12.50 -9.00 -6.94
N ILE A 89 11.61 -8.03 -7.14
CA ILE A 89 10.18 -8.31 -7.36
C ILE A 89 9.90 -8.36 -8.86
N VAL A 90 9.25 -9.42 -9.32
CA VAL A 90 8.80 -9.60 -10.69
C VAL A 90 7.29 -9.35 -10.74
N PRO A 91 6.80 -8.24 -11.34
CA PRO A 91 5.38 -7.90 -11.33
C PRO A 91 4.57 -8.78 -12.29
N ASN A 92 3.25 -8.80 -12.11
CA ASN A 92 2.30 -9.39 -13.06
C ASN A 92 2.18 -8.55 -14.34
N ILE A 93 3.13 -8.72 -15.26
CA ILE A 93 3.13 -8.08 -16.59
C ILE A 93 3.35 -9.11 -17.69
N ARG A 94 2.49 -9.10 -18.71
CA ARG A 94 2.51 -10.06 -19.81
C ARG A 94 3.71 -9.78 -20.73
N GLY A 95 4.76 -10.60 -20.64
CA GLY A 95 5.92 -10.53 -21.54
C GLY A 95 6.88 -9.36 -21.28
N GLY A 96 6.93 -8.83 -20.06
CA GLY A 96 7.84 -7.73 -19.72
C GLY A 96 9.31 -8.13 -19.61
N SER A 97 10.20 -7.13 -19.52
CA SER A 97 11.63 -7.33 -19.24
C SER A 97 12.12 -6.39 -18.13
N MET A 98 13.12 -6.83 -17.38
CA MET A 98 13.67 -6.13 -16.22
C MET A 98 15.20 -6.16 -16.21
N LYS A 99 15.84 -5.14 -15.61
CA LYS A 99 17.31 -5.02 -15.56
C LYS A 99 17.79 -4.59 -14.17
N ASN A 100 18.59 -5.44 -13.54
CA ASN A 100 19.25 -5.16 -12.27
C ASN A 100 20.77 -5.11 -12.46
N THR A 101 21.48 -4.31 -11.65
CA THR A 101 22.95 -4.25 -11.65
C THR A 101 23.50 -4.30 -10.23
N PHE A 102 24.42 -5.23 -9.98
CA PHE A 102 25.17 -5.32 -8.73
C PHE A 102 26.65 -5.01 -8.99
N SER A 103 27.21 -4.10 -8.19
CA SER A 103 28.63 -3.71 -8.28
C SER A 103 29.35 -4.00 -6.97
N TYR A 104 30.40 -4.82 -7.00
CA TYR A 104 31.13 -5.27 -5.80
C TYR A 104 32.59 -5.66 -6.12
N ALA A 105 33.35 -6.05 -5.09
CA ALA A 105 34.77 -6.45 -5.17
C ALA A 105 34.93 -7.99 -5.36
N PRO A 106 35.93 -8.49 -6.12
CA PRO A 106 36.00 -9.91 -6.48
C PRO A 106 36.13 -10.86 -5.28
N ASP A 107 36.81 -10.38 -4.24
CA ASP A 107 37.12 -11.06 -2.99
C ASP A 107 36.42 -10.38 -1.79
N MET A 108 35.23 -9.78 -2.00
CA MET A 108 34.51 -8.99 -0.97
C MET A 108 34.40 -9.68 0.40
N VAL A 109 34.14 -10.99 0.43
CA VAL A 109 34.07 -11.79 1.68
C VAL A 109 35.42 -11.87 2.38
N GLU A 110 36.51 -12.08 1.64
CA GLU A 110 37.86 -12.11 2.20
C GLU A 110 38.34 -10.71 2.62
N ILE A 111 38.03 -9.67 1.84
CA ILE A 111 38.29 -8.26 2.19
C ILE A 111 37.61 -7.93 3.50
N GLN A 112 36.33 -8.28 3.67
CA GLN A 112 35.60 -8.03 4.92
C GLN A 112 36.30 -8.71 6.11
N LYS A 113 36.78 -9.94 5.95
CA LYS A 113 37.56 -10.66 6.98
C LYS A 113 38.91 -10.00 7.27
N LYS A 114 39.66 -9.59 6.24
CA LYS A 114 40.96 -8.87 6.36
C LYS A 114 40.82 -7.54 7.12
N PHE A 115 39.72 -6.82 6.92
CA PHE A 115 39.43 -5.54 7.58
C PHE A 115 38.52 -5.67 8.81
N GLU A 116 38.36 -6.86 9.40
CA GLU A 116 37.53 -6.99 10.59
C GLU A 116 38.15 -6.29 11.81
N MET A 117 37.34 -5.56 12.58
CA MET A 117 37.73 -5.00 13.87
C MET A 117 37.74 -6.08 14.96
N SER A 118 38.78 -6.07 15.80
CA SER A 118 38.85 -6.86 17.03
C SER A 118 37.77 -6.46 18.04
N ALA A 119 37.57 -7.28 19.08
CA ALA A 119 36.63 -6.95 20.16
C ALA A 119 36.96 -5.60 20.84
N ASN A 120 38.25 -5.32 21.07
CA ASN A 120 38.71 -4.07 21.68
C ASN A 120 38.45 -2.87 20.77
N GLU A 121 38.73 -2.97 19.46
CA GLU A 121 38.45 -1.89 18.50
C GLU A 121 36.93 -1.63 18.35
N LYS A 122 36.11 -2.69 18.41
CA LYS A 122 34.64 -2.58 18.45
C LYS A 122 34.18 -1.88 19.74
N LEU A 123 34.85 -2.11 20.88
CA LEU A 123 34.57 -1.44 22.15
C LEU A 123 35.00 0.03 22.14
N GLU A 124 36.21 0.36 21.68
CA GLU A 124 36.69 1.75 21.52
C GLU A 124 35.69 2.59 20.70
N LEU A 125 35.21 2.03 19.58
CA LEU A 125 34.24 2.66 18.70
C LEU A 125 32.89 2.88 19.40
N LYS A 126 32.39 1.90 20.16
CA LYS A 126 31.16 2.06 20.96
C LYS A 126 31.30 3.17 22.01
N THR A 127 32.40 3.19 22.76
CA THR A 127 32.69 4.25 23.75
C THR A 127 32.87 5.62 23.08
N PHE A 128 33.42 5.68 21.87
CA PHE A 128 33.47 6.93 21.10
C PHE A 128 32.07 7.39 20.66
N ILE A 129 31.17 6.49 20.27
CA ILE A 129 29.82 6.84 19.83
C ILE A 129 29.00 7.48 20.97
N THR A 130 29.19 7.08 22.23
CA THR A 130 28.46 7.69 23.35
C THR A 130 28.85 9.15 23.60
N THR A 131 30.07 9.58 23.22
CA THR A 131 30.51 10.99 23.34
C THR A 131 29.98 11.90 22.23
N LEU A 132 29.31 11.35 21.22
CA LEU A 132 28.69 12.15 20.16
C LEU A 132 27.37 12.78 20.63
N PRO A 133 27.04 14.01 20.16
CA PRO A 133 25.74 14.61 20.44
C PRO A 133 24.60 13.78 19.84
N ASP A 134 23.45 13.77 20.49
CA ASP A 134 22.29 12.96 20.06
C ASP A 134 21.76 13.36 18.67
N THR A 135 21.84 14.65 18.33
CA THR A 135 21.61 15.13 16.96
C THR A 135 22.66 16.16 16.57
N LEU A 136 23.49 15.82 15.58
CA LEU A 136 24.38 16.76 14.92
C LEU A 136 23.66 17.44 13.74
N LYS A 137 23.34 18.73 13.87
CA LYS A 137 22.78 19.54 12.78
C LYS A 137 23.89 20.15 11.92
N LEU A 138 23.85 19.90 10.61
CA LEU A 138 24.78 20.44 9.62
C LEU A 138 24.13 21.60 8.86
N LYS A 139 24.84 22.74 8.78
CA LYS A 139 24.39 23.93 8.00
C LYS A 139 24.65 23.80 6.49
N SER A 140 25.37 22.77 6.07
CA SER A 140 25.76 22.54 4.68
C SER A 140 25.50 21.10 4.28
N SER A 141 25.21 20.89 3.00
CA SER A 141 25.17 19.58 2.35
C SER A 141 26.51 18.85 2.33
N GLN A 142 27.62 19.57 2.49
CA GLN A 142 28.97 19.01 2.51
C GLN A 142 29.59 19.20 3.88
N LYS A 143 29.64 18.12 4.66
CA LYS A 143 30.42 18.08 5.92
C LYS A 143 31.91 17.95 5.59
N ALA A 144 32.74 18.76 6.25
CA ALA A 144 34.19 18.52 6.27
C ALA A 144 34.51 17.14 6.89
N PRO A 145 35.61 16.47 6.47
CA PRO A 145 36.03 15.22 7.10
C PRO A 145 36.26 15.41 8.61
N PRO A 146 35.85 14.45 9.47
CA PRO A 146 36.19 14.47 10.89
C PRO A 146 37.70 14.65 11.08
N THR A 147 38.11 15.57 11.94
CA THR A 147 39.54 15.81 12.24
C THR A 147 40.08 14.74 13.19
N VAL A 148 39.30 14.37 14.20
CA VAL A 148 39.59 13.36 15.22
C VAL A 148 38.92 12.02 14.87
N ASN A 149 39.54 10.91 15.26
CA ASN A 149 38.97 9.54 15.16
C ASN A 149 38.44 9.14 13.76
N LYS A 150 39.11 9.60 12.69
CA LYS A 150 38.80 9.28 11.28
C LYS A 150 38.55 7.79 11.03
N LYS A 151 39.29 6.90 11.71
CA LYS A 151 39.16 5.43 11.63
C LYS A 151 37.76 4.90 11.99
N PHE A 152 36.94 5.66 12.71
CA PHE A 152 35.61 5.25 13.18
C PHE A 152 34.46 5.60 12.23
N TYR A 153 34.70 6.41 11.20
CA TYR A 153 33.67 6.89 10.29
C TYR A 153 33.73 6.23 8.91
N ALA A 154 32.56 6.02 8.31
CA ALA A 154 32.36 5.81 6.89
C ALA A 154 32.01 7.14 6.20
N ARG A 155 32.50 7.35 4.97
CA ARG A 155 32.11 8.51 4.15
C ARG A 155 30.86 8.15 3.35
N THR A 156 29.71 8.73 3.68
CA THR A 156 28.44 8.46 2.98
C THR A 156 28.03 9.65 2.14
N SER A 157 27.87 9.44 0.84
CA SER A 157 27.26 10.37 -0.10
C SER A 157 25.86 9.87 -0.45
N ILE A 158 24.87 10.74 -0.26
CA ILE A 158 23.45 10.49 -0.58
C ILE A 158 23.10 11.37 -1.77
N GLN A 159 22.43 10.79 -2.75
CA GLN A 159 21.81 11.51 -3.86
C GLN A 159 20.30 11.33 -3.76
N LEU A 160 19.56 12.43 -3.68
CA LEU A 160 18.12 12.47 -3.79
C LEU A 160 17.70 12.95 -5.17
N LYS A 161 16.61 12.38 -5.67
CA LYS A 161 15.94 12.79 -6.90
C LYS A 161 14.46 12.97 -6.65
N ASP A 162 13.85 13.92 -7.34
CA ASP A 162 12.39 14.03 -7.42
C ASP A 162 11.76 12.86 -8.20
N LEU A 163 10.43 12.87 -8.37
CA LEU A 163 9.69 11.87 -9.14
C LEU A 163 9.98 11.93 -10.65
N LYS A 164 10.41 13.09 -11.15
CA LYS A 164 10.77 13.37 -12.57
C LYS A 164 12.28 13.16 -12.83
N ASN A 165 12.98 12.51 -11.89
CA ASN A 165 14.43 12.24 -11.90
C ASN A 165 15.35 13.48 -11.85
N GLY A 166 14.82 14.68 -11.59
CA GLY A 166 15.58 15.89 -11.32
C GLY A 166 16.27 15.86 -9.94
N PRO A 167 17.22 16.77 -9.67
CA PRO A 167 17.86 16.88 -8.36
C PRO A 167 16.86 17.43 -7.33
N LEU A 168 16.66 16.72 -6.23
CA LEU A 168 15.83 17.22 -5.14
C LEU A 168 16.67 18.14 -4.24
N THR A 169 16.57 19.45 -4.43
CA THR A 169 17.38 20.46 -3.73
C THR A 169 16.77 20.88 -2.40
N ASP A 170 17.61 21.34 -1.48
CA ASP A 170 17.20 21.90 -0.18
C ASP A 170 16.33 20.98 0.72
N GLU A 171 16.24 19.70 0.37
CA GLU A 171 15.54 18.67 1.14
C GLU A 171 16.32 18.34 2.43
N ILE A 172 15.62 18.35 3.56
CA ILE A 172 16.18 18.04 4.88
C ILE A 172 16.17 16.52 5.10
N ILE A 173 17.35 15.96 5.35
CA ILE A 173 17.56 14.55 5.65
C ILE A 173 18.00 14.40 7.10
N THR A 174 17.33 13.54 7.87
CA THR A 174 17.77 13.09 9.19
C THR A 174 18.18 11.63 9.14
N ILE A 175 19.44 11.34 9.47
CA ILE A 175 20.04 10.00 9.39
C ILE A 175 20.31 9.52 10.80
N THR A 176 19.62 8.48 11.25
CA THR A 176 19.63 8.02 12.66
C THR A 176 20.15 6.59 12.75
N GLY A 177 21.14 6.35 13.62
CA GLY A 177 21.65 5.02 13.89
C GLY A 177 20.75 4.25 14.87
N GLU A 178 20.28 3.07 14.49
CA GLU A 178 19.31 2.27 15.25
C GLU A 178 19.84 1.76 16.59
N LYS A 179 21.15 1.47 16.70
CA LYS A 179 21.75 0.98 17.96
C LYS A 179 22.31 2.11 18.81
N SER A 180 22.74 3.19 18.16
CA SER A 180 23.38 4.32 18.84
C SER A 180 22.39 5.42 19.26
N ASN A 181 21.21 5.47 18.64
CA ASN A 181 20.25 6.58 18.68
C ASN A 181 20.86 7.96 18.33
N LYS A 182 22.07 7.99 17.76
CA LYS A 182 22.73 9.22 17.32
C LYS A 182 22.28 9.57 15.90
N SER A 183 21.94 10.84 15.71
CA SER A 183 21.39 11.37 14.47
C SER A 183 22.30 12.43 13.83
N ILE A 184 22.30 12.49 12.50
CA ILE A 184 22.86 13.59 11.72
C ILE A 184 21.74 14.19 10.87
N GLN A 185 21.45 15.47 11.07
CA GLN A 185 20.55 16.23 10.23
C GLN A 185 21.35 17.07 9.24
N THR A 186 21.00 17.01 7.95
CA THR A 186 21.67 17.70 6.85
C THR A 186 20.65 18.16 5.82
N ILE A 187 21.10 18.96 4.86
CA ILE A 187 20.32 19.42 3.71
C ILE A 187 21.00 18.97 2.41
N THR A 188 20.26 18.87 1.31
CA THR A 188 20.82 18.60 -0.02
C THR A 188 21.27 19.87 -0.74
N ASP A 189 22.26 19.78 -1.63
CA ASP A 189 22.64 20.89 -2.52
C ASP A 189 21.80 20.95 -3.81
N TYR A 190 22.13 21.92 -4.67
CA TYR A 190 21.55 22.11 -6.01
C TYR A 190 21.68 20.89 -6.97
N LYS A 191 22.42 19.85 -6.61
CA LYS A 191 22.53 18.57 -7.33
C LYS A 191 21.77 17.42 -6.65
N GLY A 192 21.00 17.73 -5.61
CA GLY A 192 20.34 16.76 -4.74
C GLY A 192 21.32 15.95 -3.91
N MET A 193 22.55 16.43 -3.70
CA MET A 193 23.60 15.68 -3.00
C MET A 193 23.73 16.11 -1.55
N ALA A 194 23.96 15.14 -0.67
CA ALA A 194 24.44 15.35 0.69
C ALA A 194 25.67 14.44 0.96
N LEU A 195 26.62 14.93 1.74
CA LEU A 195 27.84 14.23 2.15
C LEU A 195 27.99 14.29 3.67
N VAL A 196 27.89 13.14 4.31
CA VAL A 196 27.99 12.96 5.75
C VAL A 196 29.05 11.92 6.11
N TYR A 197 29.46 11.94 7.38
CA TYR A 197 30.36 10.96 7.97
C TYR A 197 29.64 10.29 9.13
N LEU A 198 29.44 8.98 9.02
CA LEU A 198 28.61 8.21 9.94
C LEU A 198 29.47 7.13 10.63
N PRO A 199 29.34 6.93 11.96
CA PRO A 199 30.03 5.86 12.67
C PRO A 199 29.79 4.48 12.05
N LYS A 200 30.74 3.57 12.26
CA LYS A 200 30.63 2.18 11.81
C LYS A 200 29.96 1.31 12.88
N GLY A 201 29.48 0.13 12.48
CA GLY A 201 28.88 -0.87 13.37
C GLY A 201 27.37 -0.77 13.57
N ASP A 202 26.72 0.18 12.91
CA ASP A 202 25.30 0.52 13.09
C ASP A 202 24.50 0.37 11.79
N THR A 203 23.17 0.26 11.93
CA THR A 203 22.22 0.39 10.83
C THR A 203 21.64 1.79 10.89
N TYR A 204 21.57 2.47 9.74
CA TYR A 204 21.08 3.84 9.65
C TYR A 204 19.75 3.90 8.93
N SER A 205 18.74 4.42 9.62
CA SER A 205 17.49 4.89 9.00
C SER A 205 17.71 6.27 8.37
N ILE A 206 17.34 6.39 7.10
CA ILE A 206 17.14 7.66 6.40
C ILE A 206 15.72 8.12 6.69
N ASN A 207 15.56 9.36 7.14
CA ASN A 207 14.28 9.96 7.46
C ASN A 207 14.15 11.32 6.78
N PHE A 208 12.93 11.62 6.33
CA PHE A 208 12.51 12.93 5.88
C PHE A 208 11.56 13.56 6.91
N ILE A 209 11.03 14.74 6.59
CA ILE A 209 10.03 15.41 7.44
C ILE A 209 8.76 14.55 7.52
N TYR A 210 8.20 14.15 6.38
CA TYR A 210 6.93 13.41 6.31
C TYR A 210 7.07 11.88 6.27
N ASN A 211 8.23 11.32 5.93
CA ASN A 211 8.44 9.86 5.90
C ASN A 211 9.59 9.45 6.83
N LYS A 212 9.27 8.72 7.90
CA LYS A 212 10.25 8.11 8.81
C LYS A 212 10.65 6.72 8.30
N ASN A 213 11.85 6.27 8.65
CA ASN A 213 12.40 4.97 8.25
C ASN A 213 12.39 4.69 6.73
N TYR A 214 12.40 5.74 5.91
CA TYR A 214 12.24 5.71 4.45
C TYR A 214 13.15 4.69 3.75
N ALA A 215 14.41 4.64 4.19
CA ALA A 215 15.35 3.61 3.74
C ALA A 215 16.29 3.24 4.88
N LYS A 216 16.76 2.00 4.90
CA LYS A 216 17.74 1.52 5.88
C LYS A 216 18.99 1.00 5.19
N TYR A 217 20.16 1.24 5.78
CA TYR A 217 21.40 0.64 5.33
C TYR A 217 22.39 0.42 6.49
N THR A 218 23.09 -0.71 6.46
CA THR A 218 24.06 -1.09 7.49
C THR A 218 25.47 -0.68 7.10
N ILE A 219 26.22 -0.16 8.07
CA ILE A 219 27.66 0.10 7.97
C ILE A 219 28.36 -0.88 8.91
N ASP A 220 28.99 -1.91 8.36
CA ASP A 220 29.66 -2.95 9.14
C ASP A 220 30.82 -2.40 9.99
N TYR A 221 31.13 -3.08 11.10
CA TYR A 221 32.38 -2.86 11.84
C TYR A 221 33.57 -3.21 10.94
N SER A 222 34.37 -2.21 10.55
CA SER A 222 35.51 -2.43 9.65
C SER A 222 36.64 -1.42 9.86
N LYS A 223 37.88 -1.91 9.78
CA LYS A 223 39.12 -1.11 9.71
C LYS A 223 39.25 -0.31 8.41
N ALA A 224 38.60 -0.74 7.33
CA ALA A 224 38.61 -0.05 6.04
C ALA A 224 37.93 1.33 6.14
N SER A 225 38.19 2.23 5.18
CA SER A 225 37.54 3.55 5.10
C SER A 225 36.52 3.57 3.95
N PRO A 226 35.32 2.95 4.13
CA PRO A 226 34.38 2.78 3.03
C PRO A 226 33.81 4.12 2.55
N VAL A 227 33.68 4.24 1.23
CA VAL A 227 32.93 5.30 0.55
C VAL A 227 31.60 4.71 0.11
N ILE A 228 30.52 5.11 0.77
CA ILE A 228 29.16 4.64 0.53
C ILE A 228 28.47 5.64 -0.38
N LYS A 229 27.83 5.16 -1.44
CA LYS A 229 27.01 5.96 -2.36
C LYS A 229 25.59 5.43 -2.30
N LEU A 230 24.67 6.25 -1.79
CA LEU A 230 23.24 5.96 -1.70
C LEU A 230 22.50 6.83 -2.71
N ARG A 231 21.45 6.27 -3.30
CA ARG A 231 20.60 6.95 -4.29
C ARG A 231 19.16 6.61 -3.98
N TYR A 232 18.34 7.64 -3.81
CA TYR A 232 16.92 7.51 -3.54
C TYR A 232 16.15 8.48 -4.45
N SER A 233 15.00 8.05 -4.97
CA SER A 233 13.95 8.99 -5.38
C SER A 233 13.12 9.32 -4.14
N TYR A 234 12.57 10.53 -4.05
CA TYR A 234 11.64 10.96 -3.01
C TYR A 234 10.79 12.11 -3.58
N ILE A 235 9.51 12.17 -3.21
CA ILE A 235 8.59 13.22 -3.67
C ILE A 235 9.01 14.64 -3.26
N GLY A 236 9.66 14.77 -2.09
CA GLY A 236 10.14 16.04 -1.54
C GLY A 236 9.14 16.74 -0.63
N THR A 237 9.65 17.32 0.45
CA THR A 237 8.88 18.03 1.47
C THR A 237 8.05 19.18 0.88
N ALA A 238 8.61 19.93 -0.08
CA ALA A 238 7.91 21.04 -0.73
C ALA A 238 6.70 20.58 -1.56
N GLN A 239 6.82 19.46 -2.28
CA GLN A 239 5.73 18.90 -3.08
C GLN A 239 4.65 18.25 -2.21
N ILE A 240 5.03 17.58 -1.11
CA ILE A 240 4.06 17.08 -0.12
C ILE A 240 3.25 18.23 0.47
N LYS A 241 3.90 19.33 0.88
CA LYS A 241 3.19 20.53 1.37
C LYS A 241 2.23 21.08 0.33
N LYS A 242 2.69 21.27 -0.91
CA LYS A 242 1.83 21.75 -2.00
C LYS A 242 0.60 20.86 -2.20
N ARG A 243 0.75 19.53 -2.18
CA ARG A 243 -0.37 18.60 -2.30
C ARG A 243 -1.34 18.67 -1.11
N LYS A 244 -0.83 18.79 0.13
CA LYS A 244 -1.68 18.98 1.32
C LYS A 244 -2.49 20.29 1.29
N GLU A 245 -1.91 21.39 0.82
CA GLU A 245 -2.65 22.66 0.67
C GLU A 245 -3.71 22.58 -0.45
N ILE A 246 -3.43 21.87 -1.55
CA ILE A 246 -4.42 21.63 -2.61
C ILE A 246 -5.57 20.76 -2.08
N GLU A 247 -5.25 19.68 -1.37
CA GLU A 247 -6.26 18.78 -0.81
C GLU A 247 -7.15 19.49 0.19
N LYS A 248 -6.57 20.27 1.11
CA LYS A 248 -7.32 21.08 2.06
C LYS A 248 -8.32 22.05 1.37
N LEU A 249 -7.94 22.60 0.21
CA LEU A 249 -8.83 23.47 -0.58
C LEU A 249 -9.88 22.69 -1.40
N ARG A 250 -9.70 21.39 -1.62
CA ARG A 250 -10.71 20.48 -2.19
C ARG A 250 -11.74 20.12 -1.12
N LEU A 251 -11.28 19.60 0.02
CA LEU A 251 -12.12 19.19 1.15
C LEU A 251 -13.03 20.34 1.61
N ALA A 252 -12.47 21.52 1.88
CA ALA A 252 -13.23 22.69 2.31
C ALA A 252 -14.27 23.20 1.28
N ARG A 253 -14.20 22.77 0.01
CA ARG A 253 -15.27 23.03 -0.98
C ARG A 253 -16.36 21.98 -0.91
N LEU A 254 -15.96 20.70 -0.85
CA LEU A 254 -16.89 19.57 -0.74
C LEU A 254 -17.71 19.66 0.55
N GLU A 255 -17.10 20.02 1.68
CA GLU A 255 -17.79 20.36 2.94
C GLU A 255 -18.86 21.45 2.73
N GLU A 256 -18.57 22.48 1.93
CA GLU A 256 -19.52 23.57 1.62
C GLU A 256 -20.62 23.14 0.61
N GLU A 257 -20.40 22.09 -0.17
CA GLU A 257 -21.35 21.54 -1.13
C GLU A 257 -22.28 20.54 -0.43
N LEU A 258 -21.74 19.53 0.25
CA LEU A 258 -22.46 18.54 1.06
C LEU A 258 -23.38 19.19 2.09
N LYS A 259 -22.90 20.23 2.80
CA LYS A 259 -23.73 20.96 3.77
C LYS A 259 -24.97 21.60 3.15
N LYS A 260 -24.88 22.12 1.92
CA LYS A 260 -26.04 22.71 1.22
C LYS A 260 -27.02 21.64 0.76
N GLU A 261 -26.52 20.48 0.33
CA GLU A 261 -27.34 19.34 -0.07
C GLU A 261 -28.10 18.79 1.14
N GLU A 262 -27.44 18.64 2.29
CA GLU A 262 -28.06 18.18 3.53
C GLU A 262 -29.06 19.20 4.12
N GLU A 263 -28.74 20.51 4.09
CA GLU A 263 -29.71 21.56 4.45
C GLU A 263 -30.93 21.56 3.52
N ALA A 264 -30.75 21.30 2.22
CA ALA A 264 -31.85 21.20 1.26
C ALA A 264 -32.70 19.93 1.48
N PHE A 265 -32.07 18.78 1.76
CA PHE A 265 -32.74 17.53 2.08
C PHE A 265 -33.58 17.64 3.36
N LYS A 266 -32.98 18.14 4.46
CA LYS A 266 -33.69 18.41 5.72
C LYS A 266 -34.89 19.36 5.49
N SER A 267 -34.73 20.41 4.67
CA SER A 267 -35.82 21.33 4.30
C SER A 267 -36.94 20.69 3.47
N GLU A 268 -36.63 19.70 2.62
CA GLU A 268 -37.63 18.93 1.86
C GLU A 268 -38.46 18.04 2.80
N CYS A 269 -37.83 17.39 3.77
CA CYS A 269 -38.51 16.56 4.77
C CYS A 269 -39.50 17.36 5.62
N ASP A 270 -39.09 18.54 6.10
CA ASP A 270 -39.96 19.48 6.80
C ASP A 270 -41.17 19.90 5.95
N ARG A 271 -40.96 20.14 4.63
CA ARG A 271 -42.04 20.49 3.70
C ARG A 271 -43.03 19.35 3.48
N LEU A 272 -42.56 18.11 3.48
CA LEU A 272 -43.37 16.90 3.32
C LEU A 272 -44.03 16.46 4.64
N GLY A 273 -43.57 16.97 5.78
CA GLY A 273 -44.04 16.56 7.10
C GLY A 273 -43.57 15.16 7.51
N LEU A 274 -42.41 14.74 6.99
CA LEU A 274 -41.80 13.42 7.23
C LEU A 274 -40.64 13.54 8.22
N THR A 275 -40.38 12.49 9.00
CA THR A 275 -39.13 12.34 9.74
C THR A 275 -37.95 12.08 8.80
N LEU A 276 -36.71 12.34 9.26
CA LEU A 276 -35.51 12.05 8.45
C LEU A 276 -35.38 10.55 8.11
N GLU A 277 -35.79 9.65 9.02
CA GLU A 277 -35.79 8.20 8.77
C GLU A 277 -36.79 7.82 7.65
N GLU A 278 -38.00 8.41 7.66
CA GLU A 278 -38.99 8.21 6.59
C GLU A 278 -38.52 8.80 5.25
N CYS A 279 -37.86 9.96 5.28
CA CYS A 279 -37.24 10.58 4.11
C CYS A 279 -36.12 9.71 3.51
N ARG A 280 -35.13 9.30 4.32
CA ARG A 280 -34.01 8.46 3.87
C ARG A 280 -34.50 7.11 3.34
N LYS A 281 -35.49 6.52 4.00
CA LYS A 281 -36.14 5.31 3.51
C LYS A 281 -36.77 5.53 2.13
N ARG A 282 -37.53 6.61 1.97
CA ARG A 282 -38.20 6.95 0.71
C ARG A 282 -37.19 7.25 -0.41
N GLU A 283 -36.11 7.98 -0.10
CA GLU A 283 -35.00 8.24 -1.02
C GLU A 283 -34.39 6.93 -1.54
N ILE A 284 -34.08 5.99 -0.64
CA ILE A 284 -33.57 4.65 -1.00
C ILE A 284 -34.61 3.87 -1.83
N GLU A 285 -35.89 3.87 -1.45
CA GLU A 285 -36.96 3.19 -2.18
C GLU A 285 -37.13 3.76 -3.61
N GLU A 286 -37.14 5.09 -3.77
CA GLU A 286 -37.18 5.75 -5.08
C GLU A 286 -35.93 5.41 -5.91
N LEU A 287 -34.73 5.49 -5.33
CA LEU A 287 -33.49 5.08 -6.00
C LEU A 287 -33.53 3.61 -6.43
N MET A 288 -34.11 2.71 -5.62
CA MET A 288 -34.26 1.30 -5.97
C MET A 288 -35.21 1.07 -7.15
N GLU A 289 -36.26 1.89 -7.31
CA GLU A 289 -37.15 1.84 -8.48
C GLU A 289 -36.49 2.41 -9.75
N TYR A 290 -35.67 3.46 -9.63
CA TYR A 290 -35.01 4.12 -10.76
C TYR A 290 -33.65 3.53 -11.17
N ASN A 291 -33.10 2.56 -10.43
CA ASN A 291 -31.80 1.92 -10.72
C ASN A 291 -31.86 0.95 -11.93
N THR A 292 -32.13 1.53 -13.11
CA THR A 292 -32.32 0.82 -14.39
C THR A 292 -31.13 0.93 -15.35
N ASP A 293 -30.13 1.76 -15.05
CA ASP A 293 -28.91 1.86 -15.85
C ASP A 293 -27.91 0.76 -15.47
N GLU A 294 -27.96 -0.36 -16.20
CA GLU A 294 -27.02 -1.49 -16.08
C GLU A 294 -25.54 -1.07 -16.22
N GLU A 295 -25.24 0.12 -16.77
CA GLU A 295 -23.87 0.60 -16.96
C GLU A 295 -23.18 0.99 -15.63
N ASN A 296 -23.89 1.48 -14.61
CA ASN A 296 -23.27 2.06 -13.39
C ASN A 296 -23.42 1.22 -12.10
N GLN A 297 -23.81 -0.05 -12.21
CA GLN A 297 -23.97 -0.96 -11.06
C GLN A 297 -22.63 -1.55 -10.57
N VAL A 298 -21.86 -0.77 -9.81
CA VAL A 298 -20.52 -1.14 -9.33
C VAL A 298 -20.55 -2.27 -8.30
N ILE A 299 -21.41 -2.21 -7.30
CA ILE A 299 -21.44 -3.20 -6.21
C ILE A 299 -21.87 -4.57 -6.76
N THR A 300 -22.91 -4.60 -7.58
CA THR A 300 -23.44 -5.79 -8.26
C THR A 300 -22.38 -6.43 -9.14
N LYS A 301 -21.75 -5.65 -10.04
CA LYS A 301 -20.70 -6.16 -10.94
C LYS A 301 -19.51 -6.71 -10.19
N VAL A 302 -19.08 -6.06 -9.11
CA VAL A 302 -17.95 -6.52 -8.28
C VAL A 302 -18.33 -7.77 -7.49
N MET A 303 -19.48 -7.77 -6.80
CA MET A 303 -19.93 -8.89 -5.97
C MET A 303 -20.22 -10.16 -6.78
N ASP A 304 -20.77 -10.04 -7.99
CA ASP A 304 -21.11 -11.20 -8.82
C ASP A 304 -19.89 -11.83 -9.49
N ARG A 305 -18.87 -11.04 -9.87
CA ARG A 305 -17.63 -11.57 -10.44
C ARG A 305 -16.65 -12.10 -9.38
N ASN A 306 -16.74 -11.62 -8.14
CA ASN A 306 -15.88 -12.07 -7.03
C ASN A 306 -16.60 -13.09 -6.13
N ASN A 307 -16.20 -14.37 -6.23
CA ASN A 307 -16.84 -15.49 -5.52
C ASN A 307 -16.51 -15.57 -3.99
N TRP A 308 -16.55 -14.44 -3.28
CA TRP A 308 -16.39 -14.36 -1.84
C TRP A 308 -17.50 -15.14 -1.10
N LYS A 309 -17.15 -15.78 0.01
CA LYS A 309 -18.08 -16.56 0.87
C LYS A 309 -17.98 -16.11 2.31
N ASN A 310 -19.06 -16.25 3.08
CA ASN A 310 -19.13 -15.83 4.48
C ASN A 310 -18.66 -14.37 4.60
N LYS A 311 -19.35 -13.47 3.90
CA LYS A 311 -18.98 -12.05 3.76
C LYS A 311 -19.35 -11.28 5.04
N LEU A 312 -18.43 -10.43 5.49
CA LEU A 312 -18.74 -9.30 6.35
C LEU A 312 -18.62 -8.04 5.47
N VAL A 313 -19.76 -7.42 5.16
CA VAL A 313 -19.84 -6.18 4.40
C VAL A 313 -19.85 -5.03 5.39
N VAL A 314 -18.86 -4.14 5.30
CA VAL A 314 -18.81 -2.86 5.97
C VAL A 314 -19.11 -1.82 4.90
N CYS A 315 -20.17 -1.04 5.07
CA CYS A 315 -20.65 -0.11 4.05
C CYS A 315 -20.87 1.27 4.66
N ASP A 316 -20.27 2.26 4.03
CA ASP A 316 -20.56 3.66 4.23
C ASP A 316 -22.03 3.96 3.85
N LEU A 317 -22.74 4.73 4.69
CA LEU A 317 -24.11 5.21 4.48
C LEU A 317 -24.22 6.75 4.66
N THR A 318 -23.15 7.50 4.41
CA THR A 318 -23.20 8.97 4.28
C THR A 318 -24.01 9.40 3.06
N GLY A 319 -24.30 10.70 2.95
CA GLY A 319 -25.24 11.24 1.96
C GLY A 319 -24.89 10.92 0.50
N SER A 320 -23.60 10.97 0.13
CA SER A 320 -23.13 10.65 -1.23
C SER A 320 -23.30 9.17 -1.59
N MET A 321 -23.36 8.28 -0.59
CA MET A 321 -23.43 6.84 -0.78
C MET A 321 -24.84 6.32 -1.06
N SER A 322 -25.90 7.13 -0.92
CA SER A 322 -27.31 6.73 -1.10
C SER A 322 -27.61 5.90 -2.37
N PRO A 323 -27.10 6.24 -3.58
CA PRO A 323 -27.33 5.43 -4.79
C PRO A 323 -26.71 4.03 -4.71
N TYR A 324 -25.54 3.92 -4.08
CA TYR A 324 -24.79 2.67 -3.92
C TYR A 324 -25.38 1.80 -2.80
N SER A 325 -25.88 2.43 -1.74
CA SER A 325 -26.68 1.77 -0.69
C SER A 325 -27.91 1.09 -1.31
N ALA A 326 -28.68 1.82 -2.13
CA ALA A 326 -29.81 1.25 -2.89
C ALA A 326 -29.38 0.07 -3.77
N GLU A 327 -28.23 0.18 -4.46
CA GLU A 327 -27.66 -0.90 -5.27
C GLU A 327 -27.33 -2.16 -4.42
N LEU A 328 -26.72 -1.99 -3.25
CA LEU A 328 -26.41 -3.08 -2.31
C LEU A 328 -27.68 -3.81 -1.85
N PHE A 329 -28.77 -3.09 -1.62
CA PHE A 329 -30.04 -3.69 -1.19
C PHE A 329 -30.70 -4.48 -2.31
N ILE A 330 -30.67 -3.99 -3.56
CA ILE A 330 -31.10 -4.76 -4.74
C ILE A 330 -30.26 -6.04 -4.87
N TRP A 331 -28.93 -5.92 -4.83
CA TRP A 331 -28.04 -7.08 -4.94
C TRP A 331 -28.31 -8.13 -3.85
N TYR A 332 -28.52 -7.69 -2.60
CA TYR A 332 -28.84 -8.59 -1.49
C TYR A 332 -30.23 -9.22 -1.64
N ALA A 333 -31.24 -8.47 -2.09
CA ALA A 333 -32.58 -8.99 -2.37
C ALA A 333 -32.53 -10.16 -3.37
N LEU A 334 -31.73 -10.02 -4.43
CA LEU A 334 -31.56 -11.02 -5.49
C LEU A 334 -30.71 -12.23 -5.03
N ASN A 335 -29.83 -12.06 -4.03
CA ASN A 335 -28.85 -13.08 -3.64
C ASN A 335 -29.01 -13.68 -2.22
N MET A 336 -29.93 -13.18 -1.39
CA MET A 336 -30.09 -13.62 0.02
C MET A 336 -30.25 -15.14 0.20
N SER A 337 -30.85 -15.85 -0.78
CA SER A 337 -31.03 -17.30 -0.74
C SER A 337 -29.71 -18.08 -0.84
N LYS A 338 -28.69 -17.47 -1.47
CA LYS A 338 -27.31 -17.97 -1.61
C LYS A 338 -26.42 -17.47 -0.47
N GLU A 339 -26.63 -16.22 -0.04
CA GLU A 339 -25.80 -15.48 0.92
C GLU A 339 -26.35 -15.57 2.35
N LYS A 340 -26.57 -16.79 2.85
CA LYS A 340 -27.23 -17.03 4.15
C LYS A 340 -26.43 -16.55 5.38
N ASP A 341 -25.11 -16.56 5.25
CA ASP A 341 -24.17 -16.19 6.33
C ASP A 341 -23.56 -14.79 6.12
N ILE A 342 -24.19 -13.94 5.29
CA ILE A 342 -23.76 -12.55 5.12
C ILE A 342 -24.07 -11.74 6.37
N GLN A 343 -23.18 -10.79 6.66
CA GLN A 343 -23.28 -9.88 7.78
C GLN A 343 -22.98 -8.48 7.29
N PHE A 344 -23.63 -7.50 7.90
CA PHE A 344 -23.54 -6.09 7.53
C PHE A 344 -23.08 -5.28 8.73
N THR A 345 -22.26 -4.27 8.46
CA THR A 345 -22.05 -3.15 9.37
C THR A 345 -22.16 -1.89 8.55
N PHE A 346 -22.97 -0.95 9.04
CA PHE A 346 -23.12 0.36 8.43
C PHE A 346 -22.46 1.42 9.30
N PHE A 347 -21.94 2.48 8.67
CA PHE A 347 -21.41 3.65 9.38
C PHE A 347 -21.84 4.96 8.71
N ASN A 348 -21.81 6.05 9.48
CA ASN A 348 -22.29 7.39 9.10
C ASN A 348 -21.42 8.53 9.69
N ASP A 349 -20.17 8.20 10.03
CA ASP A 349 -19.18 9.06 10.70
C ASP A 349 -19.65 9.80 11.97
N GLY A 350 -20.43 9.10 12.81
CA GLY A 350 -20.57 9.46 14.22
C GLY A 350 -21.93 10.00 14.64
N ASP A 351 -23.01 9.67 13.94
CA ASP A 351 -24.39 10.07 14.29
C ASP A 351 -24.57 11.61 14.41
N ASP A 352 -24.20 12.36 13.35
CA ASP A 352 -24.24 13.83 13.26
C ASP A 352 -23.46 14.54 14.42
N MET A 353 -22.42 13.89 14.95
CA MET A 353 -21.45 14.47 15.88
C MET A 353 -20.69 15.64 15.24
N GLU A 354 -20.55 16.76 15.95
CA GLU A 354 -19.75 17.91 15.50
C GLU A 354 -18.29 17.49 15.21
N ASP A 355 -17.74 17.92 14.08
CA ASP A 355 -16.46 17.45 13.54
C ASP A 355 -15.28 17.59 14.52
N GLU A 356 -15.26 18.65 15.36
CA GLU A 356 -14.20 18.83 16.36
C GLU A 356 -14.23 17.80 17.50
N ASN A 357 -15.33 17.06 17.67
CA ASN A 357 -15.49 16.01 18.68
C ASN A 357 -15.21 14.60 18.15
N LYS A 358 -15.04 14.43 16.83
CA LYS A 358 -14.79 13.14 16.16
C LYS A 358 -13.37 12.63 16.43
N MET A 359 -13.18 12.06 17.61
CA MET A 359 -11.89 11.50 18.02
C MET A 359 -11.66 10.13 17.38
N ILE A 360 -10.49 9.94 16.76
CA ILE A 360 -10.11 8.69 16.09
C ILE A 360 -10.30 7.47 17.01
N GLY A 361 -11.15 6.54 16.57
CA GLY A 361 -11.48 5.31 17.30
C GLY A 361 -12.64 5.43 18.30
N GLU A 362 -13.15 6.64 18.51
CA GLU A 362 -14.30 6.95 19.36
C GLU A 362 -15.41 7.72 18.61
N THR A 363 -15.28 7.98 17.30
CA THR A 363 -16.28 8.70 16.47
C THR A 363 -17.65 8.05 16.54
N GLY A 364 -17.73 6.71 16.54
CA GLY A 364 -19.01 6.00 16.68
C GLY A 364 -19.80 5.96 15.37
N GLY A 365 -21.15 6.04 15.42
CA GLY A 365 -21.97 5.94 14.22
C GLY A 365 -22.05 4.54 13.57
N ILE A 366 -21.64 3.48 14.29
CA ILE A 366 -21.41 2.15 13.70
C ILE A 366 -22.46 1.12 14.15
N TYR A 367 -23.14 0.52 13.17
CA TYR A 367 -24.32 -0.32 13.36
C TYR A 367 -24.13 -1.70 12.72
N TYR A 368 -23.89 -2.72 13.55
CA TYR A 368 -23.76 -4.11 13.10
C TYR A 368 -25.10 -4.85 13.04
N SER A 369 -25.27 -5.70 12.02
CA SER A 369 -26.35 -6.69 11.92
C SER A 369 -25.89 -7.98 11.22
N SER A 370 -26.44 -9.12 11.65
CA SER A 370 -26.43 -10.34 10.83
C SER A 370 -27.37 -10.21 9.63
N ALA A 371 -27.46 -11.24 8.79
CA ALA A 371 -28.52 -11.37 7.79
C ALA A 371 -29.91 -11.19 8.43
N ILE A 372 -30.65 -10.16 8.00
CA ILE A 372 -31.97 -9.75 8.55
C ILE A 372 -33.07 -9.67 7.47
N GLY A 373 -32.78 -10.06 6.23
CA GLY A 373 -33.71 -9.89 5.09
C GLY A 373 -33.79 -8.44 4.62
N THR A 374 -34.49 -8.20 3.51
CA THR A 374 -34.50 -6.89 2.82
C THR A 374 -35.13 -5.78 3.64
N ASP A 375 -36.34 -5.98 4.14
CA ASP A 375 -37.14 -4.91 4.73
C ASP A 375 -36.52 -4.41 6.04
N GLN A 376 -35.91 -5.31 6.81
CA GLN A 376 -35.18 -4.96 8.03
C GLN A 376 -33.84 -4.29 7.69
N LEU A 377 -33.15 -4.69 6.61
CA LEU A 377 -31.91 -4.05 6.17
C LEU A 377 -32.17 -2.62 5.67
N LEU A 378 -33.25 -2.42 4.91
CA LEU A 378 -33.71 -1.10 4.46
C LEU A 378 -34.04 -0.18 5.64
N ASN A 379 -34.84 -0.65 6.59
CA ASN A 379 -35.17 0.13 7.80
C ASN A 379 -33.92 0.44 8.65
N LEU A 380 -32.99 -0.52 8.79
CA LEU A 380 -31.73 -0.28 9.48
C LEU A 380 -30.91 0.81 8.76
N SER A 381 -30.77 0.72 7.45
CA SER A 381 -29.96 1.65 6.67
C SER A 381 -30.54 3.07 6.66
N ALA A 382 -31.87 3.19 6.50
CA ALA A 382 -32.57 4.46 6.62
C ALA A 382 -32.40 5.09 8.00
N LYS A 383 -32.44 4.29 9.07
CA LYS A 383 -32.16 4.77 10.44
C LYS A 383 -30.72 5.27 10.59
N VAL A 384 -29.74 4.58 10.02
CA VAL A 384 -28.32 4.97 10.10
C VAL A 384 -28.07 6.27 9.34
N ALA A 385 -28.53 6.39 8.09
CA ALA A 385 -28.41 7.59 7.26
C ALA A 385 -29.27 8.79 7.75
N ALA A 386 -30.20 8.55 8.68
CA ALA A 386 -30.98 9.58 9.38
C ALA A 386 -30.42 9.94 10.76
N ALA A 387 -29.54 9.10 11.32
CA ALA A 387 -28.82 9.39 12.56
C ALA A 387 -27.57 10.24 12.31
N GLY A 388 -26.95 10.12 11.13
CA GLY A 388 -25.78 10.88 10.72
C GLY A 388 -25.63 10.91 9.20
N SER A 389 -25.00 11.96 8.67
CA SER A 389 -24.88 12.21 7.22
C SER A 389 -23.45 12.31 6.67
N GLY A 390 -22.43 12.24 7.54
CA GLY A 390 -21.01 12.49 7.23
C GLY A 390 -20.52 13.77 7.93
N GLY A 391 -21.12 14.93 7.66
CA GLY A 391 -20.73 16.21 8.26
C GLY A 391 -19.59 16.88 7.50
N ASP A 392 -18.34 16.54 7.82
CA ASP A 392 -17.16 16.79 6.99
C ASP A 392 -16.90 15.63 6.01
N VAL A 393 -15.78 15.68 5.26
CA VAL A 393 -15.51 14.79 4.11
C VAL A 393 -14.60 13.60 4.48
N GLU A 394 -14.03 13.57 5.69
CA GLU A 394 -13.20 12.44 6.14
C GLU A 394 -14.05 11.40 6.92
N GLU A 395 -13.91 10.12 6.60
CA GLU A 395 -14.79 9.05 7.10
C GLU A 395 -14.10 8.10 8.12
N ASN A 396 -14.87 7.43 9.00
CA ASN A 396 -14.35 6.50 10.02
C ASN A 396 -14.31 5.00 9.60
N ASP A 397 -13.87 4.71 8.37
CA ASP A 397 -13.85 3.36 7.80
C ASP A 397 -13.13 2.33 8.68
N VAL A 398 -11.98 2.68 9.29
CA VAL A 398 -11.14 1.70 9.98
C VAL A 398 -11.73 1.32 11.34
N GLU A 399 -12.32 2.28 12.05
CA GLU A 399 -13.09 2.07 13.26
C GLU A 399 -14.30 1.18 12.96
N ALA A 400 -15.05 1.48 11.89
CA ALA A 400 -16.15 0.67 11.42
C ALA A 400 -15.71 -0.78 11.14
N ILE A 401 -14.59 -0.97 10.44
CA ILE A 401 -13.97 -2.28 10.15
C ILE A 401 -13.56 -3.03 11.43
N ILE A 402 -12.99 -2.34 12.42
CA ILE A 402 -12.55 -2.94 13.70
C ILE A 402 -13.76 -3.36 14.54
N ARG A 403 -14.77 -2.50 14.66
CA ARG A 403 -16.01 -2.80 15.40
C ARG A 403 -16.80 -3.91 14.70
N ALA A 404 -16.94 -3.86 13.37
CA ALA A 404 -17.54 -4.93 12.57
C ALA A 404 -16.83 -6.28 12.80
N SER A 405 -15.49 -6.31 12.70
CA SER A 405 -14.68 -7.51 12.93
C SER A 405 -14.83 -8.07 14.35
N SER A 406 -15.20 -7.25 15.32
CA SER A 406 -15.35 -7.62 16.73
C SER A 406 -16.77 -8.08 17.09
N ALA A 407 -17.79 -7.55 16.41
CA ALA A 407 -19.20 -7.91 16.60
C ALA A 407 -19.64 -9.11 15.75
N ALA A 408 -18.99 -9.33 14.60
CA ALA A 408 -19.37 -10.35 13.63
C ALA A 408 -19.18 -11.80 14.14
N GLN A 409 -20.12 -12.65 13.73
CA GLN A 409 -19.94 -14.09 13.67
C GLN A 409 -18.83 -14.46 12.65
N PRO A 410 -18.23 -15.66 12.75
CA PRO A 410 -17.09 -16.05 11.91
C PRO A 410 -17.30 -15.85 10.40
N PHE A 411 -16.61 -14.85 9.85
CA PHE A 411 -16.57 -14.51 8.42
C PHE A 411 -15.25 -14.96 7.78
N LYS A 412 -15.16 -14.91 6.45
CA LYS A 412 -13.93 -15.22 5.69
C LYS A 412 -13.42 -14.08 4.83
N ASN A 413 -14.31 -13.21 4.35
CA ASN A 413 -13.98 -12.09 3.47
C ASN A 413 -14.58 -10.83 4.08
N LEU A 414 -13.74 -9.83 4.37
CA LEU A 414 -14.19 -8.51 4.78
C LEU A 414 -14.21 -7.63 3.53
N ILE A 415 -15.37 -7.03 3.27
CA ILE A 415 -15.61 -6.18 2.11
C ILE A 415 -15.93 -4.79 2.65
N LEU A 416 -15.14 -3.79 2.30
CA LEU A 416 -15.47 -2.39 2.51
C LEU A 416 -16.15 -1.87 1.24
N ILE A 417 -17.25 -1.15 1.40
CA ILE A 417 -17.91 -0.37 0.34
C ILE A 417 -17.84 1.08 0.82
N ALA A 418 -17.12 1.93 0.07
CA ALA A 418 -16.81 3.29 0.47
C ALA A 418 -16.84 4.24 -0.74
N ASP A 419 -17.02 5.53 -0.48
CA ASP A 419 -16.89 6.59 -1.48
C ASP A 419 -15.42 6.70 -1.95
N SER A 420 -15.20 6.86 -3.25
CA SER A 420 -13.86 7.06 -3.81
C SER A 420 -13.36 8.50 -3.70
N ASP A 421 -14.23 9.46 -3.36
CA ASP A 421 -13.90 10.89 -3.22
C ASP A 421 -13.61 11.34 -1.77
N SER A 422 -13.90 10.49 -0.77
CA SER A 422 -13.66 10.77 0.66
C SER A 422 -12.30 10.22 1.14
N PRO A 423 -11.52 10.97 1.96
CA PRO A 423 -10.37 10.42 2.68
C PRO A 423 -10.80 9.62 3.92
N VAL A 424 -9.94 8.70 4.35
CA VAL A 424 -10.16 7.89 5.56
C VAL A 424 -9.51 8.56 6.77
N ARG A 425 -10.31 9.05 7.72
CA ARG A 425 -9.91 9.81 8.90
C ARG A 425 -8.93 9.04 9.81
N ASP A 426 -9.21 7.77 10.00
CA ASP A 426 -8.68 6.94 11.08
C ASP A 426 -7.63 5.91 10.64
N MET A 427 -6.92 6.21 9.54
CA MET A 427 -5.85 5.38 8.96
C MET A 427 -4.71 4.99 9.91
N GLU A 428 -4.56 5.64 11.06
CA GLU A 428 -3.65 5.21 12.12
C GLU A 428 -4.09 3.93 12.84
N LEU A 429 -5.41 3.65 12.90
CA LEU A 429 -5.96 2.42 13.47
C LEU A 429 -5.70 1.18 12.61
N LEU A 430 -5.28 1.35 11.35
CA LEU A 430 -5.16 0.28 10.36
C LEU A 430 -4.22 -0.85 10.77
N GLU A 431 -3.26 -0.59 11.66
CA GLU A 431 -2.39 -1.64 12.22
C GLU A 431 -3.12 -2.65 13.13
N ASN A 432 -4.32 -2.30 13.60
CA ASN A 432 -5.17 -3.19 14.41
C ASN A 432 -6.04 -4.13 13.56
N VAL A 433 -6.16 -3.88 12.24
CA VAL A 433 -6.95 -4.71 11.32
C VAL A 433 -6.19 -6.00 10.98
N LYS A 434 -6.84 -7.15 11.22
CA LYS A 434 -6.22 -8.49 11.09
C LYS A 434 -6.69 -9.28 9.87
N HIS A 435 -7.69 -8.78 9.14
CA HIS A 435 -8.28 -9.44 7.99
C HIS A 435 -7.98 -8.64 6.71
N PRO A 436 -7.77 -9.31 5.56
CA PRO A 436 -7.72 -8.65 4.26
C PRO A 436 -8.97 -7.81 3.99
N ILE A 437 -8.79 -6.54 3.64
CA ILE A 437 -9.87 -5.63 3.26
C ILE A 437 -10.03 -5.65 1.73
N HIS A 438 -11.17 -6.10 1.23
CA HIS A 438 -11.55 -5.97 -0.17
C HIS A 438 -12.37 -4.68 -0.33
N VAL A 439 -11.78 -3.61 -0.87
CA VAL A 439 -12.44 -2.31 -1.04
C VAL A 439 -13.17 -2.26 -2.38
N ILE A 440 -14.47 -2.03 -2.37
CA ILE A 440 -15.29 -1.64 -3.52
C ILE A 440 -15.39 -0.12 -3.49
N LEU A 441 -14.91 0.53 -4.56
CA LEU A 441 -14.90 1.98 -4.68
C LEU A 441 -16.12 2.45 -5.47
N CYS A 442 -16.97 3.21 -4.80
CA CYS A 442 -18.13 3.86 -5.40
C CYS A 442 -17.74 5.27 -5.90
N GLY A 443 -18.42 5.79 -6.94
CA GLY A 443 -18.09 7.10 -7.51
C GLY A 443 -16.81 7.20 -8.35
N PHE A 444 -16.08 6.09 -8.56
CA PHE A 444 -14.73 6.10 -9.15
C PHE A 444 -14.63 6.84 -10.50
N ASP A 445 -13.95 8.00 -10.49
CA ASP A 445 -13.76 8.89 -11.65
C ASP A 445 -12.52 8.57 -12.52
N GLY A 446 -11.67 7.65 -12.05
CA GLY A 446 -10.32 7.41 -12.56
C GLY A 446 -9.22 7.59 -11.51
N THR A 447 -9.52 8.29 -10.42
CA THR A 447 -8.64 8.55 -9.27
C THR A 447 -9.05 7.70 -8.06
N VAL A 448 -8.08 7.28 -7.26
CA VAL A 448 -8.29 6.61 -5.97
C VAL A 448 -7.51 7.31 -4.86
N TYR A 449 -8.14 7.55 -3.71
CA TYR A 449 -7.43 7.96 -2.50
C TYR A 449 -6.34 6.95 -2.11
N THR A 450 -5.15 7.46 -1.80
CA THR A 450 -4.03 6.57 -1.45
C THR A 450 -4.29 5.74 -0.20
N ASP A 451 -5.28 6.10 0.60
CA ASP A 451 -5.61 5.45 1.86
C ASP A 451 -6.33 4.12 1.64
N TYR A 452 -7.31 4.04 0.73
CA TYR A 452 -7.85 2.75 0.26
C TYR A 452 -6.74 1.85 -0.31
N LEU A 453 -5.83 2.40 -1.13
CA LEU A 453 -4.67 1.65 -1.65
C LEU A 453 -3.77 1.13 -0.53
N ASN A 454 -3.56 1.93 0.52
CA ASN A 454 -2.80 1.56 1.71
C ASN A 454 -3.52 0.47 2.53
N MET A 455 -4.84 0.55 2.70
CA MET A 455 -5.68 -0.44 3.38
C MET A 455 -5.55 -1.81 2.73
N ALA A 456 -5.84 -1.91 1.43
CA ALA A 456 -5.74 -3.16 0.68
C ALA A 456 -4.31 -3.74 0.71
N TRP A 457 -3.28 -2.91 0.52
CA TRP A 457 -1.88 -3.37 0.52
C TRP A 457 -1.37 -3.85 1.88
N LYS A 458 -1.65 -3.10 2.95
CA LYS A 458 -1.18 -3.44 4.30
C LYS A 458 -1.89 -4.68 4.84
N THR A 459 -3.20 -4.80 4.61
CA THR A 459 -4.02 -5.95 5.07
C THR A 459 -3.97 -7.18 4.17
N LYS A 460 -3.40 -7.07 2.97
CA LYS A 460 -3.35 -8.12 1.93
C LYS A 460 -4.69 -8.43 1.25
N GLY A 461 -5.58 -7.44 1.20
CA GLY A 461 -6.79 -7.45 0.40
C GLY A 461 -6.61 -6.84 -1.01
N SER A 462 -7.62 -6.17 -1.53
CA SER A 462 -7.68 -5.72 -2.92
C SER A 462 -8.57 -4.50 -3.11
N ILE A 463 -8.44 -3.84 -4.26
CA ILE A 463 -9.29 -2.72 -4.70
C ILE A 463 -10.13 -3.20 -5.88
N HIS A 464 -11.38 -2.75 -5.95
CA HIS A 464 -12.34 -3.12 -6.97
C HIS A 464 -13.04 -1.86 -7.49
N THR A 465 -12.89 -1.58 -8.79
CA THR A 465 -13.68 -0.58 -9.51
C THR A 465 -14.80 -1.28 -10.28
N ILE A 466 -15.63 -0.55 -11.02
CA ILE A 466 -16.67 -1.16 -11.84
C ILE A 466 -16.10 -2.06 -12.96
N GLU A 467 -14.87 -1.81 -13.44
CA GLU A 467 -14.20 -2.58 -14.49
C GLU A 467 -13.08 -3.52 -14.03
N GLU A 468 -12.32 -3.20 -12.98
CA GLU A 468 -11.08 -3.91 -12.63
C GLU A 468 -11.03 -4.44 -11.18
N ASP A 469 -10.52 -5.67 -11.01
CA ASP A 469 -10.19 -6.29 -9.72
C ASP A 469 -8.67 -6.24 -9.46
N ILE A 470 -8.22 -5.22 -8.73
CA ILE A 470 -6.80 -4.85 -8.55
C ILE A 470 -6.17 -5.66 -7.41
N THR A 471 -6.19 -7.00 -7.57
CA THR A 471 -5.74 -7.97 -6.55
C THR A 471 -4.23 -8.02 -6.35
N ARG A 472 -3.44 -7.59 -7.35
CA ARG A 472 -1.96 -7.53 -7.26
C ARG A 472 -1.48 -6.64 -6.12
N ILE A 473 -2.28 -5.68 -5.68
CA ILE A 473 -1.91 -4.68 -4.68
C ILE A 473 -1.38 -5.32 -3.38
N ALA A 474 -1.99 -6.42 -2.90
CA ALA A 474 -1.55 -7.17 -1.71
C ALA A 474 -0.07 -7.57 -1.74
N ARG A 475 0.46 -7.91 -2.92
CA ARG A 475 1.81 -8.47 -3.13
C ARG A 475 2.84 -7.41 -3.52
N MET A 476 2.41 -6.16 -3.72
CA MET A 476 3.30 -5.08 -4.10
C MET A 476 4.32 -4.77 -2.99
N SER A 477 5.48 -4.26 -3.41
CA SER A 477 6.62 -3.92 -2.57
C SER A 477 7.13 -2.52 -2.85
N GLU A 478 7.90 -1.96 -1.90
CA GLU A 478 8.56 -0.66 -1.98
C GLU A 478 9.21 -0.37 -3.35
N GLY A 479 8.89 0.78 -3.93
CA GLY A 479 9.34 1.23 -5.25
C GLY A 479 8.52 0.72 -6.44
N GLN A 480 7.61 -0.25 -6.29
CA GLN A 480 6.75 -0.70 -7.38
C GLN A 480 5.62 0.27 -7.69
N SER A 481 5.24 0.32 -8.97
CA SER A 481 4.12 1.11 -9.47
C SER A 481 2.95 0.26 -9.98
N ILE A 482 1.79 0.91 -10.08
CA ILE A 482 0.56 0.41 -10.68
C ILE A 482 -0.16 1.58 -11.35
N LYS A 483 -0.80 1.34 -12.50
CA LYS A 483 -1.78 2.27 -13.09
C LYS A 483 -3.16 1.83 -12.61
N ILE A 484 -4.00 2.77 -12.20
CA ILE A 484 -5.41 2.57 -11.85
C ILE A 484 -6.16 3.72 -12.50
N GLY A 485 -7.21 3.44 -13.27
CA GLY A 485 -7.80 4.44 -14.17
C GLY A 485 -6.74 5.03 -15.08
N ASP A 486 -6.62 6.36 -15.13
CA ASP A 486 -5.55 7.08 -15.83
C ASP A 486 -4.32 7.44 -14.97
N HIS A 487 -4.38 7.17 -13.67
CA HIS A 487 -3.39 7.60 -12.71
C HIS A 487 -2.32 6.55 -12.38
N ASN A 488 -1.08 7.02 -12.19
CA ASN A 488 0.03 6.17 -11.80
C ASN A 488 0.32 6.33 -10.30
N TYR A 489 0.34 5.21 -9.60
CA TYR A 489 0.68 5.13 -8.19
C TYR A 489 2.01 4.42 -7.98
N ARG A 490 2.68 4.69 -6.85
CA ARG A 490 3.91 4.00 -6.44
C ARG A 490 3.95 3.83 -4.93
N ILE A 491 4.41 2.68 -4.45
CA ILE A 491 4.79 2.53 -3.04
C ILE A 491 6.11 3.28 -2.84
N MET A 492 6.09 4.33 -2.02
CA MET A 492 7.24 5.17 -1.74
C MET A 492 7.33 5.52 -0.25
N GLY A 493 8.25 4.90 0.47
CA GLY A 493 8.49 5.16 1.88
C GLY A 493 7.44 4.55 2.80
N GLY A 494 6.94 3.36 2.47
CA GLY A 494 5.96 2.63 3.29
C GLY A 494 4.49 3.04 3.11
N SER A 495 4.17 3.78 2.05
CA SER A 495 2.78 4.10 1.64
C SER A 495 2.68 4.25 0.12
N PHE A 496 1.47 4.19 -0.43
CA PHE A 496 1.22 4.66 -1.79
C PHE A 496 1.34 6.18 -1.90
N ILE A 497 1.81 6.63 -3.06
CA ILE A 497 1.72 8.01 -3.53
C ILE A 497 1.27 8.02 -5.00
N LEU A 498 0.48 9.01 -5.39
CA LEU A 498 0.28 9.40 -6.79
C LEU A 498 1.61 9.94 -7.36
N ILE A 499 2.07 9.49 -8.53
CA ILE A 499 3.39 9.89 -9.09
C ILE A 499 3.34 10.79 -10.33
N ASP A 500 2.14 11.19 -10.74
CA ASP A 500 1.92 12.17 -11.82
C ASP A 500 2.24 13.63 -11.38
#